data_AF-A0A7W6RAY0-F1
#
_entry.id   AF-A0A7W6RAY0-F1
#
_cell.length_a   1.000
_cell.length_b   1.000
_cell.length_c   1.000
_cell.angle_alpha   90.00
_cell.angle_beta   90.00
_cell.angle_gamma   90.00
#
_symmetry.space_group_name_H-M   'P 1'
#
loop_
_entity.id
_entity.type
_entity.pdbx_description
1 polymer ?
#
loop_
_entity_poly.entity_id
_entity_poly.type
_entity_poly.pdbx_seq_one_letter_code
_entity_poly.pdbx_strand_id
1 'polypeptide(L)'
;MVHHRHEPSDATIRALNQASLLRLGLFLSIALLVGSTAPQGMLLAVVSPMLWVGAIVSALVAAFLSENAMQAPHLTRWDESAVLMLVSLGLGFFIDHQAVIEQVETLRGPS
;
A
#
# COMPACT_ATOMS: atom_id res chain seq x y z
N MET A 1 -27.43 33.96 10.68
CA MET A 1 -26.15 34.16 9.97
C MET A 1 -25.69 32.80 9.50
N VAL A 2 -26.07 32.41 8.27
CA VAL A 2 -25.83 31.06 7.74
C VAL A 2 -24.39 31.00 7.26
N HIS A 3 -23.55 30.20 7.93
CA HIS A 3 -22.21 29.89 7.44
C HIS A 3 -22.37 29.13 6.11
N HIS A 4 -22.13 29.80 4.98
CA HIS A 4 -21.86 29.13 3.72
C HIS A 4 -20.59 28.30 3.90
N ARG A 5 -20.73 27.00 4.21
CA ARG A 5 -19.65 26.04 3.97
C ARG A 5 -19.38 26.10 2.48
N HIS A 6 -18.17 26.49 2.08
CA HIS A 6 -17.68 26.20 0.75
C HIS A 6 -17.53 24.69 0.65
N GLU A 7 -18.56 24.04 0.11
CA GLU A 7 -18.46 22.64 -0.29
C GLU A 7 -17.34 22.55 -1.33
N PRO A 8 -16.39 21.61 -1.16
CA PRO A 8 -15.30 21.45 -2.12
C PRO A 8 -15.90 21.11 -3.48
N SER A 9 -15.49 21.87 -4.51
CA SER A 9 -15.97 21.62 -5.87
C SER A 9 -15.59 20.21 -6.35
N ASP A 10 -16.39 19.62 -7.23
CA ASP A 10 -16.11 18.29 -7.82
C ASP A 10 -14.72 18.18 -8.47
N ALA A 11 -14.18 19.31 -8.97
CA ALA A 11 -12.83 19.37 -9.52
C ALA A 11 -11.77 19.16 -8.42
N THR A 12 -11.97 19.76 -7.24
CA THR A 12 -11.08 19.61 -6.08
C THR A 12 -11.08 18.17 -5.56
N ILE A 13 -12.26 17.56 -5.41
CA ILE A 13 -12.38 16.15 -4.95
C ILE A 13 -11.68 15.21 -5.93
N ARG A 14 -11.88 15.39 -7.24
CA ARG A 14 -11.20 14.57 -8.26
C ARG A 14 -9.69 14.71 -8.21
N ALA A 15 -9.17 15.92 -8.04
CA ALA A 15 -7.73 16.15 -7.93
C ALA A 15 -7.13 15.44 -6.70
N LEU A 16 -7.82 15.49 -5.55
CA LEU A 16 -7.40 14.80 -4.33
C LEU A 16 -7.39 13.28 -4.51
N ASN A 17 -8.45 12.71 -5.10
CA ASN A 17 -8.53 11.28 -5.40
C ASN A 17 -7.43 10.84 -6.37
N GLN A 18 -7.17 11.64 -7.41
CA GLN A 18 -6.12 11.35 -8.38
C GLN A 18 -4.75 11.33 -7.71
N ALA A 19 -4.47 12.26 -6.80
CA ALA A 19 -3.22 12.27 -6.04
C ALA A 19 -3.09 11.00 -5.16
N SER A 20 -4.17 10.56 -4.51
CA SER A 20 -4.17 9.33 -3.71
C SER A 20 -3.92 8.07 -4.56
N LEU A 21 -4.60 7.96 -5.71
CA LEU A 21 -4.39 6.86 -6.65
C LEU A 21 -2.97 6.85 -7.24
N LEU A 22 -2.42 8.03 -7.54
CA LEU A 22 -1.05 8.15 -8.03
C LEU A 22 -0.04 7.67 -6.98
N ARG A 23 -0.24 8.02 -5.70
CA ARG A 23 0.62 7.54 -4.60
C ARG A 23 0.56 6.02 -4.48
N LEU A 24 -0.64 5.45 -4.51
CA LEU A 24 -0.84 3.99 -4.48
C LEU A 24 -0.15 3.30 -5.66
N GLY A 25 -0.39 3.79 -6.88
CA GLY A 25 0.21 3.23 -8.09
C GLY A 25 1.74 3.34 -8.08
N LEU A 26 2.28 4.46 -7.62
CA LEU A 26 3.73 4.67 -7.50
C LEU A 26 4.33 3.73 -6.46
N PHE A 27 3.70 3.60 -5.29
CA PHE A 27 4.17 2.68 -4.25
C PHE A 27 4.17 1.23 -4.74
N LEU A 28 3.08 0.79 -5.38
CA LEU A 28 2.98 -0.54 -5.96
C LEU A 28 4.04 -0.77 -7.04
N SER A 29 4.27 0.22 -7.91
CA SER A 29 5.31 0.14 -8.95
C SER A 29 6.70 0.00 -8.35
N ILE A 30 7.00 0.74 -7.27
CA ILE A 30 8.27 0.62 -6.54
C ILE A 30 8.40 -0.76 -5.89
N ALA A 31 7.33 -1.25 -5.23
CA ALA A 31 7.34 -2.57 -4.61
C ALA A 31 7.58 -3.68 -5.66
N LEU A 32 6.92 -3.60 -6.83
CA LEU A 32 7.13 -4.53 -7.94
C LEU A 32 8.53 -4.41 -8.54
N LEU A 33 9.06 -3.20 -8.68
CA LEU A 33 10.42 -2.97 -9.16
C LEU A 33 11.44 -3.63 -8.22
N VAL A 34 11.30 -3.44 -6.91
CA VAL A 34 12.14 -4.12 -5.91
C VAL A 34 11.95 -5.63 -5.99
N GLY A 35 10.70 -6.12 -6.02
CA GLY A 35 10.39 -7.54 -6.18
C GLY A 35 10.95 -8.15 -7.46
N SER A 36 11.09 -7.38 -8.55
CA SER A 36 11.67 -7.86 -9.81
C SER A 36 13.17 -8.16 -9.73
N THR A 37 13.86 -7.60 -8.73
CA THR A 37 15.27 -7.90 -8.46
C THR A 37 15.46 -9.15 -7.60
N ALA A 38 14.36 -9.72 -7.06
CA ALA A 38 14.39 -10.95 -6.28
C ALA A 38 14.56 -12.18 -7.18
N PRO A 39 15.09 -13.29 -6.64
CA PRO A 39 15.12 -14.58 -7.33
C PRO A 39 13.73 -15.03 -7.84
N GLN A 40 13.74 -15.82 -8.92
CA GLN A 40 12.51 -16.32 -9.54
C GLN A 40 11.65 -17.08 -8.52
N GLY A 41 10.37 -16.71 -8.39
CA GLY A 41 9.46 -17.31 -7.39
C GLY A 41 9.42 -16.58 -6.04
N MET A 42 10.34 -15.65 -5.75
CA MET A 42 10.32 -14.87 -4.50
C MET A 42 9.62 -13.52 -4.62
N LEU A 43 9.19 -13.11 -5.82
CA LEU A 43 8.60 -11.80 -6.06
C LEU A 43 7.47 -11.49 -5.08
N LEU A 44 6.50 -12.40 -4.94
CA LEU A 44 5.36 -12.20 -4.03
C LEU A 44 5.78 -12.15 -2.56
N ALA A 45 6.79 -12.95 -2.19
CA ALA A 45 7.35 -12.99 -0.84
C ALA A 45 8.09 -11.69 -0.47
N VAL A 46 8.61 -10.95 -1.45
CA VAL A 46 9.22 -9.63 -1.24
C VAL A 46 8.17 -8.51 -1.31
N VAL A 47 7.25 -8.58 -2.27
CA VAL A 47 6.25 -7.53 -2.50
C VAL A 47 5.21 -7.47 -1.37
N SER A 48 4.70 -8.62 -0.91
CA SER A 48 3.66 -8.68 0.14
C SER A 48 4.06 -7.94 1.43
N PRO A 49 5.24 -8.18 2.05
CA PRO A 49 5.64 -7.46 3.25
C PRO A 49 5.94 -5.98 2.98
N MET A 50 6.42 -5.59 1.79
CA MET A 50 6.55 -4.17 1.44
C MET A 50 5.20 -3.46 1.41
N LEU A 51 4.18 -4.08 0.82
CA LEU A 51 2.81 -3.56 0.83
C LEU A 51 2.24 -3.45 2.24
N TRP A 52 2.53 -4.43 3.10
CA TRP A 52 2.12 -4.40 4.51
C TRP A 52 2.77 -3.22 5.26
N VAL A 53 4.07 -3.01 5.09
CA VAL A 53 4.79 -1.86 5.67
C VAL A 53 4.22 -0.54 5.12
N GLY A 54 3.96 -0.47 3.82
CA GLY A 54 3.31 0.69 3.19
C GLY A 54 1.96 1.00 3.82
N ALA A 55 1.14 -0.03 4.05
CA ALA A 55 -0.16 0.12 4.71
C ALA A 55 -0.02 0.71 6.12
N ILE A 56 0.93 0.21 6.92
CA ILE A 56 1.18 0.71 8.28
C ILE A 56 1.65 2.17 8.24
N VAL A 57 2.59 2.50 7.37
CA VAL A 57 3.09 3.88 7.25
C VAL A 57 1.96 4.82 6.85
N SER A 58 1.13 4.45 5.88
CA SER A 58 -0.03 5.27 5.49
C SER A 58 -1.03 5.45 6.63
N ALA A 59 -1.34 4.40 7.40
CA ALA A 59 -2.21 4.49 8.57
C ALA A 59 -1.61 5.37 9.68
N LEU A 60 -0.31 5.23 9.95
CA LEU A 60 0.38 6.06 10.94
C LEU A 60 0.32 7.52 10.54
N VAL A 61 0.60 7.85 9.27
CA VAL A 61 0.53 9.24 8.82
C VAL A 61 -0.91 9.76 8.90
N ALA A 62 -1.91 8.96 8.54
CA ALA A 62 -3.32 9.33 8.70
C ALA A 62 -3.68 9.64 10.17
N ALA A 63 -3.20 8.81 11.10
CA ALA A 63 -3.39 8.99 12.53
C ALA A 63 -2.66 10.24 13.07
N PHE A 64 -1.40 10.47 12.68
CA PHE A 64 -0.63 11.65 13.08
C PHE A 64 -1.23 12.95 12.55
N LEU A 65 -1.78 12.93 11.34
CA LEU A 65 -2.47 14.08 10.75
C LEU A 65 -3.90 14.25 11.28
N SER A 66 -4.37 13.34 12.15
CA SER A 66 -5.74 13.32 12.66
C SER A 66 -6.78 13.39 11.53
N GLU A 67 -6.52 12.69 10.42
CA GLU A 67 -7.44 12.67 9.27
C GLU A 67 -8.76 12.01 9.67
N ASN A 68 -9.86 12.77 9.58
CA ASN A 68 -11.20 12.27 9.85
C ASN A 68 -11.74 11.46 8.67
N ALA A 69 -11.46 10.15 8.67
CA ALA A 69 -11.89 9.22 7.63
C ALA A 69 -13.41 9.25 7.35
N MET A 70 -14.24 9.40 8.39
CA MET A 70 -15.71 9.28 8.26
C MET A 70 -16.38 10.50 7.63
N GLN A 71 -15.69 11.65 7.53
CA GLN A 71 -16.30 12.91 7.06
C GLN A 71 -15.63 13.46 5.79
N ALA A 72 -14.64 12.74 5.25
CA ALA A 72 -13.94 13.16 4.04
C ALA A 72 -14.74 12.77 2.78
N PRO A 73 -15.00 13.71 1.86
CA PRO A 73 -15.67 13.43 0.59
C PRO A 73 -14.73 12.84 -0.48
N HIS A 74 -13.52 12.43 -0.10
CA HIS A 74 -12.45 11.97 -1.00
C HIS A 74 -11.67 10.81 -0.37
N LEU A 75 -10.89 10.09 -1.19
CA LEU A 75 -10.01 9.01 -0.76
C LEU A 75 -8.96 9.55 0.21
N THR A 76 -9.04 9.08 1.44
CA THR A 76 -8.12 9.43 2.54
C THR A 76 -6.93 8.48 2.59
N ARG A 77 -5.94 8.81 3.41
CA ARG A 77 -4.81 7.90 3.66
C ARG A 77 -5.23 6.61 4.38
N TRP A 78 -6.37 6.62 5.06
CA TRP A 78 -6.97 5.41 5.62
C TRP A 78 -7.41 4.44 4.52
N ASP A 79 -8.00 4.95 3.44
CA ASP A 79 -8.38 4.14 2.29
C ASP A 79 -7.15 3.60 1.56
N GLU A 80 -6.10 4.41 1.42
CA GLU A 80 -4.81 3.96 0.86
C GLU A 80 -4.23 2.81 1.69
N SER A 81 -4.21 2.95 3.02
CA SER A 81 -3.74 1.90 3.94
C SER A 81 -4.56 0.61 3.79
N ALA A 82 -5.90 0.73 3.75
CA ALA A 82 -6.78 -0.41 3.61
C ALA A 82 -6.55 -1.16 2.28
N VAL A 83 -6.36 -0.43 1.18
CA VAL A 83 -6.04 -1.02 -0.13
C VAL A 83 -4.69 -1.74 -0.08
N LEU A 84 -3.64 -1.10 0.44
CA LEU A 84 -2.32 -1.71 0.55
C LEU A 84 -2.34 -2.97 1.43
N MET A 85 -3.07 -2.93 2.54
CA MET A 85 -3.24 -4.07 3.43
C MET A 85 -4.00 -5.20 2.74
N LEU A 86 -5.11 -4.89 2.06
CA LEU A 86 -5.90 -5.89 1.34
C LEU A 86 -5.08 -6.58 0.25
N VAL A 87 -4.32 -5.81 -0.54
CA VAL A 87 -3.45 -6.36 -1.58
C VAL A 87 -2.33 -7.19 -0.94
N SER A 88 -1.69 -6.71 0.14
CA SER A 88 -0.64 -7.44 0.85
C SER A 88 -1.13 -8.81 1.33
N LEU A 89 -2.28 -8.85 2.00
CA LEU A 89 -2.93 -10.08 2.48
C LEU A 89 -3.31 -10.99 1.31
N GLY A 90 -3.90 -10.41 0.26
CA GLY A 90 -4.24 -11.12 -0.97
C GLY A 90 -3.04 -11.83 -1.59
N LEU A 91 -1.92 -11.13 -1.74
CA LEU A 91 -0.67 -11.71 -2.24
C LEU A 91 -0.11 -12.77 -1.29
N GLY A 92 -0.27 -12.58 0.02
CA GLY A 92 0.15 -13.53 1.04
C GLY A 92 -0.42 -14.94 0.84
N PHE A 93 -1.66 -15.04 0.39
CA PHE A 93 -2.30 -16.33 0.10
C PHE A 93 -1.65 -17.11 -1.06
N PHE A 94 -0.93 -16.44 -1.95
CA PHE A 94 -0.28 -17.04 -3.10
C PHE A 94 1.23 -17.29 -2.89
N ILE A 95 1.75 -17.01 -1.70
CA ILE A 95 3.16 -17.27 -1.38
C ILE A 95 3.34 -18.76 -1.12
N ASP A 96 4.19 -19.41 -1.93
CA ASP A 96 4.69 -20.75 -1.62
C ASP A 96 5.83 -20.65 -0.61
N HIS A 97 5.49 -20.86 0.66
CA HIS A 97 6.46 -20.80 1.76
C HIS A 97 7.55 -21.86 1.65
N GLN A 98 7.29 -23.02 1.03
CA GLN A 98 8.30 -24.08 0.87
C GLN A 98 9.36 -23.64 -0.13
N ALA A 99 8.94 -23.13 -1.29
CA ALA A 99 9.84 -22.60 -2.31
C ALA A 99 10.70 -21.43 -1.78
N VAL A 100 10.13 -20.58 -0.93
CA VAL A 100 10.88 -19.48 -0.29
C VAL A 100 11.95 -20.00 0.66
N ILE A 101 11.64 -21.00 1.50
CA ILE A 101 12.60 -21.58 2.45
C ILE A 101 13.76 -22.25 1.70
N GLU A 102 13.45 -23.06 0.68
CA GLU A 102 14.46 -23.75 -0.13
C GLU A 102 15.44 -22.77 -0.80
N GLN A 103 14.94 -21.64 -1.30
CA GLN A 103 15.79 -20.61 -1.88
C GLN A 103 16.65 -19.89 -0.85
N VAL A 104 16.11 -19.62 0.34
CA VAL A 104 16.88 -19.03 1.44
C VAL A 104 18.00 -19.97 1.89
N GLU A 105 17.72 -21.27 1.98
CA GLU A 105 18.73 -22.29 2.32
C GLU A 105 19.81 -22.40 1.24
N THR A 106 19.41 -22.37 -0.04
CA THR A 106 20.35 -22.33 -1.18
C THR A 106 21.28 -21.12 -1.11
N LEU A 107 20.74 -19.95 -0.74
CA LEU A 107 21.53 -18.72 -0.58
C LEU A 107 22.41 -18.70 0.67
N ARG A 108 22.02 -19.43 1.73
CA ARG A 108 22.79 -19.52 2.99
C ARG A 108 24.08 -20.33 2.83
N GLY A 109 24.14 -21.21 1.82
CA GLY A 109 25.29 -22.08 1.54
C GLY A 109 25.44 -23.21 2.57
N PRO A 110 26.18 -24.29 2.24
CA PRO A 110 26.49 -25.34 3.21
C PRO A 110 27.41 -24.77 4.30
N SER A 111 26.90 -24.72 5.53
CA SER A 111 27.71 -24.48 6.74
C SER A 111 28.68 -25.63 6.98
#